data_AF-A0AAD9ZM40-F1
#
_entry.id   AF-A0AAD9ZM40-F1
#
_cell.length_a   1.000
_cell.length_b   1.000
_cell.length_c   1.000
_cell.angle_alpha   90.00
_cell.angle_beta   90.00
_cell.angle_gamma   90.00
#
_symmetry.space_group_name_H-M   'P 1'
#
loop_
_entity.id
_entity.type
_entity.pdbx_description
1 polymer ?
#
loop_
_entity_poly.entity_id
_entity_poly.type
_entity_poly.pdbx_seq_one_letter_code
_entity_poly.pdbx_strand_id
1 'polypeptide(L)'
;MKSLGGSVLNKGVGVEAKGSAGGVISLWNDDGFKVSSCIYNDRCIILSGVLTSINKEIVICNVYASNKEKERVEMWRFILRAQFSLSGAWIIEGDFNTVLDPNERKGG
;
A
#
# COMPACT_ATOMS: atom_id res chain seq x y z
N MET A 1 -11.54 -2.80 -21.01
CA MET A 1 -11.46 -2.43 -19.58
C MET A 1 -12.08 -1.04 -19.44
N LYS A 2 -13.20 -0.89 -18.72
CA LYS A 2 -13.81 0.44 -18.48
C LYS A 2 -12.88 1.21 -17.54
N SER A 3 -12.60 2.49 -17.82
CA SER A 3 -11.72 3.32 -16.99
C SER A 3 -12.27 3.42 -15.57
N LEU A 4 -11.56 2.86 -14.60
CA LEU A 4 -11.80 3.14 -13.18
C LEU A 4 -11.28 4.55 -12.90
N GLY A 5 -12.18 5.53 -12.73
CA GLY A 5 -11.84 6.83 -12.13
C GLY A 5 -11.92 8.09 -12.99
N GLY A 6 -12.43 8.05 -14.24
CA GLY A 6 -12.48 9.24 -15.09
C GLY A 6 -11.11 9.94 -15.23
N SER A 7 -11.07 11.22 -15.62
CA SER A 7 -9.83 12.01 -15.73
C SER A 7 -9.12 12.29 -14.40
N VAL A 8 -9.53 11.66 -13.29
CA VAL A 8 -9.05 11.95 -11.94
C VAL A 8 -7.84 11.09 -11.57
N LEU A 9 -7.76 9.85 -12.05
CA LEU A 9 -6.64 8.93 -11.83
C LEU A 9 -6.01 8.61 -13.18
N ASN A 10 -4.70 8.83 -13.32
CA ASN A 10 -3.99 8.68 -14.60
C ASN A 10 -2.84 7.69 -14.56
N LYS A 11 -2.47 7.18 -13.38
CA LYS A 11 -1.46 6.13 -13.21
C LYS A 11 -1.87 5.11 -12.15
N GLY A 12 -1.23 3.95 -12.23
CA GLY A 12 -1.47 2.86 -11.31
C GLY A 12 -0.37 1.80 -11.36
N VAL A 13 -0.26 1.06 -10.27
CA VAL A 13 0.51 -0.19 -10.18
C VAL A 13 -0.36 -1.24 -9.50
N GLY A 14 -0.27 -2.47 -9.99
CA GLY A 14 -1.01 -3.60 -9.44
C GLY A 14 -0.08 -4.78 -9.18
N VAL A 15 -0.42 -5.55 -8.16
CA VAL A 15 0.15 -6.85 -7.88
C VAL A 15 -0.95 -7.89 -8.06
N GLU A 16 -0.67 -8.91 -8.87
CA GLU A 16 -1.65 -9.92 -9.23
C GLU A 16 -2.06 -10.80 -8.04
N ALA A 17 -3.27 -11.34 -8.12
CA ALA A 17 -3.75 -12.35 -7.19
C ALA A 17 -2.86 -13.60 -7.24
N LYS A 18 -2.61 -14.21 -6.08
CA LYS A 18 -1.87 -15.48 -5.97
C LYS A 18 -2.65 -16.51 -5.16
N GLY A 19 -2.97 -17.64 -5.80
CA GLY A 19 -3.78 -18.69 -5.20
C GLY A 19 -5.17 -18.16 -4.82
N SER A 20 -5.57 -18.34 -3.56
CA SER A 20 -6.86 -17.84 -3.05
C SER A 20 -6.81 -16.39 -2.55
N ALA A 21 -5.64 -15.74 -2.59
CA ALA A 21 -5.50 -14.34 -2.19
C ALA A 21 -5.76 -13.41 -3.37
N GLY A 22 -6.57 -12.38 -3.15
CA GLY A 22 -6.76 -11.29 -4.12
C GLY A 22 -5.46 -10.51 -4.39
N GLY A 23 -5.49 -9.68 -5.43
CA GLY A 23 -4.41 -8.74 -5.75
C GLY A 23 -4.57 -7.38 -5.05
N VAL A 24 -3.54 -6.54 -5.16
CA VAL A 24 -3.54 -5.16 -4.62
C VAL A 24 -3.32 -4.20 -5.76
N ILE A 25 -4.02 -3.06 -5.75
CA ILE A 25 -3.82 -1.99 -6.71
C ILE A 25 -3.67 -0.66 -5.99
N SER A 26 -2.68 0.14 -6.42
CA SER A 26 -2.53 1.53 -6.03
C SER A 26 -2.72 2.39 -7.27
N LEU A 27 -3.65 3.34 -7.21
CA LEU A 27 -3.97 4.27 -8.29
C LEU A 27 -3.73 5.70 -7.81
N TRP A 28 -3.20 6.56 -8.68
CA TRP A 28 -2.95 7.96 -8.32
C TRP A 28 -3.07 8.88 -9.53
N ASN A 29 -2.95 10.18 -9.26
CA ASN A 29 -2.80 11.24 -10.25
C ASN A 29 -1.41 11.85 -10.13
N ASP A 30 -0.62 11.84 -11.20
CA ASP A 30 0.71 12.45 -11.24
C ASP A 30 0.71 13.96 -10.99
N ASP A 31 -0.40 14.65 -11.23
CA ASP A 31 -0.56 16.07 -10.90
C ASP A 31 -0.64 16.30 -9.39
N GLY A 32 -1.08 15.29 -8.63
CA GLY A 32 -1.16 15.32 -7.16
C GLY A 32 0.03 14.66 -6.46
N PHE A 33 0.49 13.52 -6.98
CA PHE A 33 1.57 12.73 -6.38
C PHE A 33 2.52 12.21 -7.46
N LYS A 34 3.72 12.79 -7.51
CA LYS A 34 4.77 12.39 -8.46
C LYS A 34 5.58 11.25 -7.87
N VAL A 35 5.24 10.02 -8.27
CA VAL A 35 5.96 8.81 -7.86
C VAL A 35 7.36 8.78 -8.45
N SER A 36 8.37 8.55 -7.61
CA SER A 36 9.79 8.39 -7.97
C SER A 36 10.32 6.97 -7.77
N SER A 37 9.72 6.20 -6.85
CA SER A 37 10.07 4.79 -6.64
C SER A 37 8.81 3.97 -6.32
N CYS A 38 8.85 2.70 -6.71
CA CYS A 38 7.83 1.72 -6.44
C CYS A 38 8.50 0.41 -6.03
N ILE A 39 8.23 -0.06 -4.81
CA ILE A 39 8.72 -1.32 -4.26
C ILE A 39 7.49 -2.13 -3.85
N TYR A 40 7.39 -3.39 -4.25
CA TYR A 40 6.22 -4.20 -3.94
C TYR A 40 6.57 -5.67 -3.68
N ASN A 41 5.66 -6.35 -3.03
CA ASN A 41 5.58 -7.80 -2.96
C ASN A 41 4.12 -8.23 -3.19
N ASP A 42 3.84 -9.52 -3.06
CA ASP A 42 2.52 -10.12 -3.31
C ASP A 42 1.35 -9.51 -2.53
N ARG A 43 1.62 -8.73 -1.48
CA ARG A 43 0.63 -8.26 -0.49
C ARG A 43 0.78 -6.78 -0.13
N CYS A 44 1.74 -6.08 -0.73
CA CYS A 44 2.09 -4.72 -0.32
C CYS A 44 2.69 -3.95 -1.50
N ILE A 45 2.25 -2.71 -1.67
CA ILE A 45 2.77 -1.76 -2.65
C ILE A 45 3.24 -0.51 -1.90
N ILE A 46 4.53 -0.19 -2.01
CA ILE A 46 5.15 1.00 -1.42
C ILE A 46 5.54 1.95 -2.54
N LEU A 47 4.94 3.14 -2.55
CA LEU A 47 5.23 4.22 -3.48
C LEU A 47 5.94 5.34 -2.72
N SER A 48 7.12 5.76 -3.16
CA SER A 48 7.73 7.02 -2.70
C SER A 48 7.63 8.08 -3.77
N GLY A 49 7.44 9.33 -3.37
CA GLY A 49 7.36 10.42 -4.31
C GLY A 49 7.14 11.77 -3.64
N VAL A 50 6.80 12.76 -4.44
CA VAL A 50 6.52 14.12 -3.96
C VAL A 50 5.03 14.43 -4.09
N LEU A 51 4.41 14.82 -2.97
CA LEU A 51 3.06 15.41 -2.99
C LEU A 51 3.16 16.83 -3.52
N THR A 52 2.57 17.10 -4.68
CA THR A 52 2.80 18.32 -5.46
C THR A 52 2.23 19.57 -4.78
N SER A 53 1.11 19.44 -4.07
CA SER A 53 0.40 20.54 -3.41
C SER A 53 1.22 21.22 -2.30
N ILE A 54 2.12 20.47 -1.65
CA ILE A 54 2.92 20.94 -0.52
C ILE A 54 4.43 20.75 -0.74
N ASN A 55 4.84 20.20 -1.88
CA ASN A 55 6.21 19.88 -2.23
C ASN A 55 6.96 19.11 -1.13
N LYS A 56 6.35 18.03 -0.62
CA LYS A 56 6.93 17.17 0.42
C LYS A 56 7.12 15.75 -0.09
N GLU A 57 8.24 15.14 0.29
CA GLU A 57 8.48 13.72 0.13
C GLU A 57 7.54 12.93 1.04
N ILE A 58 6.80 12.01 0.43
CA ILE A 58 5.92 11.09 1.14
C ILE A 58 6.14 9.67 0.62
N VAL A 59 5.90 8.71 1.50
CA VAL A 59 5.86 7.28 1.20
C VAL A 59 4.46 6.77 1.51
N ILE A 60 3.78 6.20 0.52
CA ILE A 60 2.47 5.58 0.68
C ILE A 60 2.65 4.07 0.57
N CYS A 61 2.25 3.34 1.61
CA CYS A 61 2.30 1.90 1.70
C CYS A 61 0.88 1.35 1.76
N ASN A 62 0.41 0.77 0.65
CA ASN A 62 -0.88 0.10 0.57
C ASN A 62 -0.71 -1.39 0.88
N VAL A 63 -1.34 -1.85 1.96
CA VAL A 63 -1.22 -3.22 2.46
C VAL A 63 -2.49 -4.05 2.27
N TYR A 64 -2.29 -5.32 1.94
CA TYR A 64 -3.32 -6.37 2.01
C TYR A 64 -2.77 -7.57 2.77
N ALA A 65 -2.77 -7.46 4.09
CA ALA A 65 -2.13 -8.41 4.99
C ALA A 65 -2.85 -9.77 4.98
N SER A 66 -2.13 -10.84 5.32
CA SER A 66 -2.71 -12.18 5.45
C SER A 66 -3.46 -12.35 6.77
N ASN A 67 -4.47 -13.22 6.79
CA ASN A 67 -5.12 -13.68 8.01
C ASN A 67 -4.19 -14.52 8.91
N LYS A 68 -3.09 -15.06 8.36
CA LYS A 68 -2.10 -15.83 9.10
C LYS A 68 -1.02 -14.91 9.67
N GLU A 69 -0.83 -14.97 10.99
CA GLU A 69 0.12 -14.11 11.71
C GLU A 69 1.55 -14.21 11.20
N LYS A 70 2.05 -15.43 10.93
CA LYS A 70 3.41 -15.64 10.40
C LYS A 70 3.64 -14.90 9.08
N GLU A 71 2.65 -14.90 8.18
CA GLU A 71 2.73 -14.19 6.90
C GLU A 71 2.70 -12.67 7.09
N ARG A 72 1.96 -12.16 8.10
CA ARG A 72 1.98 -10.73 8.47
C ARG A 72 3.35 -10.29 8.97
N VAL A 73 4.02 -11.10 9.78
CA VAL A 73 5.36 -10.76 10.31
C VAL A 73 6.36 -10.53 9.18
N GLU A 74 6.35 -11.35 8.13
CA GLU A 74 7.25 -11.14 6.97
C GLU A 74 6.91 -9.86 6.20
N MET A 75 5.63 -9.53 6.04
CA MET A 75 5.19 -8.26 5.45
C MET A 75 5.68 -7.07 6.26
N TRP A 76 5.59 -7.12 7.59
CA TRP A 76 6.10 -6.05 8.45
C TRP A 76 7.60 -5.89 8.36
N ARG A 77 8.36 -6.99 8.29
CA ARG A 77 9.82 -6.92 8.03
C ARG A 77 10.14 -6.32 6.68
N PHE A 78 9.35 -6.61 5.65
CA PHE A 78 9.50 -6.00 4.33
C PHE A 78 9.30 -4.47 4.39
N ILE A 79 8.24 -4.00 5.05
CA ILE A 79 7.97 -2.56 5.24
C ILE A 79 9.08 -1.88 6.04
N LEU A 80 9.53 -2.50 7.15
CA LEU A 80 10.62 -1.99 7.97
C LEU A 80 11.94 -1.88 7.19
N ARG A 81 12.26 -2.86 6.33
CA ARG A 81 13.45 -2.79 5.47
C ARG A 81 13.36 -1.62 4.47
N ALA A 82 12.19 -1.42 3.87
CA ALA A 82 11.97 -0.29 2.96
C ALA A 82 12.14 1.06 3.67
N GLN A 83 11.70 1.16 4.94
CA GLN A 83 11.87 2.36 5.77
C GLN A 83 13.32 2.85 5.87
N PHE A 84 14.29 1.94 5.93
CA PHE A 84 15.71 2.33 5.99
C PHE A 84 16.25 2.91 4.68
N SER A 85 15.54 2.73 3.56
CA SER A 85 15.98 3.14 2.22
C SER A 85 15.20 4.32 1.63
N LEU A 86 14.05 4.67 2.23
CA LEU A 86 13.16 5.70 1.73
C LEU A 86 13.06 6.86 2.72
N SER A 87 13.05 8.08 2.20
CA SER A 87 12.88 9.31 2.97
C SER A 87 11.46 9.86 2.82
N GLY A 88 11.03 10.67 3.78
CA GLY A 88 9.72 11.34 3.76
C GLY A 88 8.74 10.82 4.82
N ALA A 89 7.56 11.45 4.85
CA ALA A 89 6.50 11.06 5.77
C ALA A 89 5.81 9.76 5.29
N TRP A 90 5.64 8.80 6.19
CA TRP A 90 5.01 7.52 5.88
C TRP A 90 3.51 7.56 6.13
N ILE A 91 2.75 7.11 5.14
CA ILE A 91 1.32 6.81 5.22
C ILE A 91 1.20 5.31 4.95
N ILE A 92 0.69 4.56 5.93
CA ILE A 92 0.43 3.13 5.80
C ILE A 92 -1.07 2.93 5.89
N GLU A 93 -1.65 2.32 4.85
CA GLU A 93 -3.10 2.20 4.67
C GLU A 93 -3.46 0.86 4.01
N GLY A 94 -4.74 0.51 4.01
CA GLY A 94 -5.25 -0.75 3.47
C GLY A 94 -5.85 -1.68 4.53
N ASP A 95 -5.82 -2.98 4.25
CA ASP A 95 -6.38 -4.03 5.12
C ASP A 95 -5.26 -4.77 5.86
N PHE A 96 -5.20 -4.55 7.18
CA PHE A 96 -4.18 -5.11 8.05
C PHE A 96 -4.48 -6.54 8.53
N ASN A 97 -5.70 -7.06 8.31
CA ASN A 97 -6.16 -8.37 8.80
C ASN A 97 -5.71 -8.66 10.24
N THR A 98 -5.74 -7.63 11.09
CA THR A 98 -5.34 -7.62 12.50
C THR A 98 -6.39 -6.89 13.29
N VAL A 99 -6.64 -7.40 14.49
CA VAL A 99 -7.52 -6.79 15.48
C VAL A 99 -6.64 -6.00 16.43
N LEU A 100 -6.95 -4.71 16.62
CA LEU A 100 -6.16 -3.82 17.48
C LEU A 100 -6.58 -3.98 18.94
N ASP A 101 -7.88 -4.13 19.17
CA ASP A 101 -8.45 -4.40 20.48
C ASP A 101 -9.26 -5.71 20.41
N PRO A 102 -8.97 -6.71 21.27
CA PRO A 102 -9.75 -7.94 21.34
C PRO A 102 -11.28 -7.74 21.39
N ASN A 103 -11.75 -6.60 21.91
CA ASN A 103 -13.17 -6.23 21.98
C ASN A 103 -13.79 -5.80 20.64
N GLU A 104 -12.97 -5.56 19.59
CA GLU A 104 -13.46 -5.28 18.23
C GLU A 104 -14.04 -6.52 17.55
N ARG A 105 -13.65 -7.73 17.98
CA ARG A 105 -14.24 -8.98 17.49
C ARG A 105 -15.62 -9.21 18.11
N LYS A 106 -16.65 -8.67 17.44
CA LYS A 106 -18.03 -9.04 17.71
C LYS A 106 -18.43 -10.28 16.90
N GLY A 107 -18.12 -11.46 17.44
CA GLY A 107 -18.64 -12.74 16.94
C GLY A 107 -17.88 -13.35 15.76
N GLY A 108 -17.92 -14.68 15.70
CA GLY A 108 -17.49 -15.53 14.58
C GLY A 108 -18.56 -16.55 14.28
#